data_AF-A0A087HM28-F1
#
_entry.id   AF-A0A087HM28-F1
#
_cell.length_a   1.000
_cell.length_b   1.000
_cell.length_c   1.000
_cell.angle_alpha   90.00
_cell.angle_beta   90.00
_cell.angle_gamma   90.00
#
_symmetry.space_group_name_H-M   'P 1'
#
loop_
_entity.id
_entity.type
_entity.pdbx_description
1 polymer ?
#
loop_
_entity_poly.entity_id
_entity_poly.type
_entity_poly.pdbx_seq_one_letter_code
_entity_poly.pdbx_strand_id
1 'polypeptide(L)' 'MFLVLSYHGEVKAASKRCHIVRIYPGKCRNNGNKACLDDITKDKRIQIFKYDRCSSCMDADWPENINDRVCNCSRAC' A
#
# COMPACT_ATOMS: atom_id res chain seq x y z
N MET A 1 46.25 -11.33 13.37
CA MET A 1 45.09 -12.23 13.21
C MET A 1 43.92 -11.38 12.75
N PHE A 2 43.62 -11.43 11.45
CA PHE A 2 42.55 -10.63 10.83
C PHE A 2 41.26 -11.44 10.86
N LEU A 3 40.27 -10.96 11.61
CA LEU A 3 38.91 -11.49 11.58
C LEU A 3 38.15 -10.75 10.49
N VAL A 4 38.28 -11.23 9.25
CA VAL A 4 37.40 -10.84 8.16
C VAL A 4 36.11 -11.64 8.35
N LEU A 5 35.11 -11.01 9.00
CA LEU A 5 33.75 -11.54 8.99
C LEU A 5 33.15 -11.25 7.61
N SER A 6 33.29 -12.22 6.71
CA SER A 6 32.59 -12.28 5.43
C SER A 6 31.10 -12.52 5.68
N TYR A 7 30.35 -11.48 6.04
CA TYR A 7 28.89 -11.55 6.08
C TYR A 7 28.36 -11.37 4.65
N HIS A 8 28.48 -12.42 3.84
CA HIS A 8 27.76 -12.59 2.57
C HIS A 8 26.28 -12.91 2.83
N GLY A 9 25.65 -12.12 3.70
CA GLY A 9 24.20 -12.05 3.76
C GLY A 9 23.78 -11.11 2.65
N GLU A 10 23.42 -11.65 1.50
CA GLU A 10 22.60 -10.96 0.52
C GLU A 10 21.29 -10.57 1.22
N VAL A 11 21.29 -9.42 1.89
CA VAL A 11 20.06 -8.76 2.29
C VAL A 11 19.44 -8.36 0.97
N LYS A 12 18.57 -9.23 0.41
CA LYS A 12 17.71 -8.92 -0.71
C LYS A 12 17.16 -7.52 -0.43
N ALA A 13 17.69 -6.52 -1.12
CA ALA A 13 17.30 -5.15 -0.89
C ALA A 13 15.80 -5.11 -1.19
N ALA A 14 14.97 -5.06 -0.15
CA ALA A 14 13.55 -4.88 -0.34
C ALA A 14 13.42 -3.59 -1.14
N SER A 15 12.87 -3.68 -2.37
CA SER A 15 12.82 -2.52 -3.25
C SER A 15 12.13 -1.40 -2.47
N LYS A 16 12.74 -0.21 -2.41
CA LYS A 16 12.15 0.90 -1.69
C LYS A 16 10.80 1.21 -2.33
N ARG A 17 9.72 1.14 -1.55
CA ARG A 17 8.36 1.43 -2.04
C ARG A 17 7.83 2.71 -1.42
N CYS A 18 7.10 3.46 -2.23
CA CYS A 18 6.52 4.74 -1.87
C CYS A 18 5.05 4.48 -1.54
N HIS A 19 4.66 4.73 -0.29
CA HIS A 19 3.32 4.46 0.22
C HIS A 19 2.41 5.68 0.13
N ILE A 20 1.11 5.43 0.01
CA ILE A 20 0.05 6.44 0.11
C ILE A 20 -1.13 5.83 0.85
N VAL A 21 -1.80 6.67 1.64
CA VAL A 21 -3.06 6.34 2.30
C VAL A 21 -4.16 7.18 1.66
N ARG A 22 -5.26 6.53 1.25
CA ARG A 22 -6.44 7.16 0.67
C ARG A 22 -7.71 6.60 1.29
N ILE A 23 -8.75 7.41 1.32
CA ILE A 23 -10.08 7.00 1.76
C ILE A 23 -10.96 6.89 0.52
N TYR A 24 -11.66 5.77 0.40
CA TYR A 24 -12.63 5.52 -0.66
C TYR A 24 -13.94 5.03 -0.06
N PRO A 25 -15.09 5.28 -0.70
CA PRO A 25 -16.35 4.73 -0.26
C PRO A 25 -16.40 3.21 -0.40
N GLY A 26 -17.16 2.58 0.47
CA GLY A 26 -17.34 1.14 0.62
C GLY A 26 -16.55 0.53 1.78
N LYS A 27 -16.81 -0.75 2.05
CA LYS A 27 -16.12 -1.55 3.08
C LYS A 27 -15.04 -2.45 2.49
N CYS A 28 -14.12 -2.93 3.33
CA CYS A 28 -12.99 -3.75 2.93
C CYS A 28 -13.39 -5.17 2.53
N ARG A 29 -14.33 -5.85 3.19
CA ARG A 29 -14.78 -7.22 2.83
C ARG A 29 -13.60 -8.18 2.48
N ASN A 30 -13.87 -9.30 1.79
CA ASN A 30 -12.83 -10.30 1.45
C ASN A 30 -11.81 -9.82 0.39
N ASN A 31 -12.11 -8.78 -0.39
CA ASN A 31 -11.29 -8.32 -1.52
C ASN A 31 -10.85 -6.85 -1.41
N GLY A 32 -10.77 -6.32 -0.20
CA GLY A 32 -10.54 -4.88 0.06
C GLY A 32 -9.29 -4.33 -0.57
N ASN A 33 -8.18 -5.07 -0.51
CA ASN A 33 -6.92 -4.65 -1.12
C ASN A 33 -7.01 -4.53 -2.65
N LYS A 34 -7.77 -5.43 -3.30
CA LYS A 34 -8.00 -5.36 -4.75
C LYS A 34 -8.89 -4.17 -5.09
N ALA A 35 -9.97 -3.96 -4.32
CA ALA A 35 -10.85 -2.81 -4.50
C ALA A 35 -10.10 -1.48 -4.32
N CYS A 36 -9.23 -1.39 -3.30
CA CYS A 36 -8.33 -0.26 -3.10
C CYS A 36 -7.43 0.00 -4.32
N LEU A 37 -6.89 -1.06 -4.92
CA LEU A 37 -6.04 -0.94 -6.10
C LEU A 37 -6.84 -0.49 -7.33
N ASP A 38 -8.06 -0.99 -7.49
CA ASP A 38 -8.94 -0.60 -8.60
C ASP A 38 -9.38 0.87 -8.47
N ASP A 39 -9.63 1.35 -7.25
CA ASP A 39 -10.00 2.75 -7.02
C ASP A 39 -8.82 3.70 -7.20
N ILE A 40 -7.64 3.33 -6.67
CA ILE A 40 -6.46 4.20 -6.74
C ILE A 40 -5.96 4.36 -8.18
N THR A 41 -6.11 3.33 -9.00
CA THR A 41 -5.76 3.38 -10.43
C THR A 41 -6.75 4.22 -11.24
N LYS A 42 -7.98 4.41 -10.75
CA LYS A 42 -9.00 5.29 -11.33
C LYS A 42 -8.97 6.73 -10.78
N ASP A 43 -8.29 6.98 -9.67
CA ASP A 43 -8.19 8.32 -9.08
C ASP A 43 -7.25 9.21 -9.92
N LYS A 44 -7.87 10.06 -10.74
CA LYS A 44 -7.18 10.98 -11.66
C LYS A 44 -6.13 11.88 -10.98
N ARG A 45 -6.25 12.13 -9.67
CA ARG A 45 -5.31 13.00 -8.93
C ARG A 45 -3.95 12.35 -8.70
N ILE A 46 -3.91 11.02 -8.69
CA ILE A 46 -2.71 10.24 -8.32
C ILE A 46 -2.38 9.13 -9.33
N GLN A 47 -3.18 8.98 -10.38
CA GLN A 47 -2.97 8.04 -11.47
C GLN A 47 -1.58 8.14 -12.09
N ILE A 48 -1.00 9.34 -12.15
CA ILE A 48 0.36 9.58 -12.68
C ILE A 48 1.44 8.75 -11.98
N PHE A 49 1.20 8.37 -10.72
CA PHE A 49 2.17 7.69 -9.88
C PHE A 49 2.12 6.16 -10.03
N LYS A 50 1.12 5.60 -10.73
CA LYS A 50 1.00 4.17 -11.03
C LYS A 50 1.21 3.25 -9.81
N TYR A 51 0.36 3.40 -8.80
CA TYR A 51 0.33 2.47 -7.66
C TYR A 51 -0.10 1.08 -8.12
N ASP A 52 0.72 0.07 -7.85
CA ASP A 52 0.58 -1.30 -8.35
C ASP A 52 0.28 -2.32 -7.24
N ARG A 53 0.38 -1.94 -5.96
CA ARG A 53 0.15 -2.85 -4.84
C ARG A 53 -0.50 -2.18 -3.64
N CYS A 54 -1.59 -2.73 -3.13
CA CYS A 54 -2.17 -2.33 -1.84
C CYS A 54 -1.96 -3.41 -0.78
N SER A 55 -1.47 -3.00 0.39
CA SER A 55 -1.09 -3.91 1.49
C SER A 55 -2.15 -3.97 2.59
N SER A 56 -2.99 -2.95 2.73
CA SER A 56 -3.99 -2.87 3.77
C SER A 56 -5.25 -2.15 3.30
N CYS A 57 -6.38 -2.66 3.78
CA CYS A 57 -7.69 -2.05 3.72
C CYS A 57 -8.27 -2.12 5.14
N MET A 58 -8.68 -0.98 5.70
CA MET A 58 -9.37 -0.91 7.00
C MET A 58 -10.71 -0.20 6.82
N ASP A 59 -11.77 -0.69 7.45
CA ASP A 59 -13.04 0.04 7.49
C ASP A 59 -12.88 1.30 8.36
N ALA A 60 -13.45 2.42 7.93
CA ALA A 60 -13.43 3.65 8.71
C ALA A 60 -14.55 3.61 9.76
N ASP A 61 -14.17 3.58 11.04
CA ASP A 61 -15.13 3.44 12.16
C ASP A 61 -15.60 4.79 12.76
N TRP A 62 -15.41 5.91 12.04
CA TRP A 62 -15.85 7.23 12.53
C TRP A 62 -17.31 7.51 12.14
N PRO A 63 -18.13 8.13 13.03
CA PRO A 63 -19.58 8.29 12.87
C PRO A 63 -20.04 8.92 11.54
N GLU A 64 -19.25 9.79 10.92
CA GLU A 64 -19.61 10.41 9.64
C GLU A 64 -19.23 9.54 8.41
N ASN A 65 -18.32 8.58 8.57
CA ASN A 65 -17.69 7.82 7.48
C ASN A 65 -17.84 6.29 7.66
N ILE A 66 -18.94 5.83 8.28
CA ILE A 66 -19.23 4.41 8.57
C ILE A 66 -19.22 3.51 7.31
N ASN A 67 -19.30 4.12 6.13
CA ASN A 67 -19.30 3.44 4.85
C ASN A 67 -18.01 3.66 4.05
N ASP A 68 -16.94 4.17 4.63
CA ASP A 68 -15.67 4.35 3.95
C ASP A 68 -14.64 3.29 4.34
N ARG A 69 -13.64 3.13 3.47
CA ARG A 69 -12.45 2.31 3.68
C ARG A 69 -11.19 3.13 3.52
N VAL A 70 -10.23 2.84 4.37
CA VAL A 70 -8.86 3.36 4.33
C VAL A 70 -7.98 2.37 3.58
N CYS A 71 -7.38 2.82 2.50
CA CYS A 71 -6.54 2.04 1.59
C CYS A 71 -5.08 2.48 1.70
N ASN A 72 -4.18 1.54 2.02
CA ASN A 72 -2.73 1.76 1.96
C ASN A 72 -2.15 1.07 0.72
N CYS A 73 -1.67 1.88 -0.21
CA CYS A 73 -1.11 1.42 -1.48
C CYS A 73 0.31 1.91 -1.67
N SER A 74 1.05 1.21 -2.50
CA SER A 74 2.48 1.38 -2.69
C SER A 74 2.87 1.25 -4.14
N ARG A 75 3.87 2.02 -4.53
CA ARG A 75 4.54 1.94 -5.84
C ARG A 75 6.03 1.74 -5.67
N ALA A 76 6.72 1.34 -6.73
CA ALA A 76 8.17 1.50 -6.77
C ALA A 76 8.54 2.98 -6.62
N CYS A 77 9.41 3.29 -5.67
CA CYS A 77 10.27 4.47 -5.79
C CYS A 77 11.44 4.08 -6.71
#